data_AF-A0A951CSZ4-F1
#
_entry.id   AF-A0A951CSZ4-F1
#
_cell.length_a   1.000
_cell.length_b   1.000
_cell.length_c   1.000
_cell.angle_alpha   90.00
_cell.angle_beta   90.00
_cell.angle_gamma   90.00
#
_symmetry.space_group_name_H-M   'P 1'
#
loop_
_entity.id
_entity.type
_entity.pdbx_description
1 polymer ?
#
loop_
_entity_poly.entity_id
_entity_poly.type
_entity_poly.pdbx_seq_one_letter_code
_entity_poly.pdbx_strand_id
1 'polypeptide(L)'
;MISIFEFEYVETEVPIDVAPDDNPTRSLSPDIIVIKSKYSTFTKANPGPQDLQLVVEVAYSALDFDRSTKANLYARAGIPGVLDVEGRRMLVHRDPRNGTYASLIVYSDRESVAPLASS
;
A
#
# COMPACT_ATOMS: atom_id res chain seq x y z
N MET A 1 -10.14 17.77 11.96
CA MET A 1 -9.44 16.69 11.24
C MET A 1 -10.26 16.38 10.02
N ILE A 2 -9.74 16.68 8.82
CA ILE A 2 -10.43 16.39 7.56
C ILE A 2 -10.08 14.94 7.21
N SER A 3 -11.09 14.07 7.18
CA SER A 3 -10.92 12.70 6.71
C SER A 3 -10.87 12.73 5.20
N ILE A 4 -9.72 12.36 4.62
CA ILE A 4 -9.54 12.32 3.16
C ILE A 4 -10.19 11.05 2.58
N PHE A 5 -10.29 10.00 3.39
CA PHE A 5 -11.05 8.79 3.10
C PHE A 5 -12.11 8.57 4.18
N GLU A 6 -13.29 8.10 3.80
CA GLU A 6 -14.25 7.60 4.78
C GLU A 6 -13.72 6.26 5.33
N PHE A 7 -13.89 6.01 6.64
CA PHE A 7 -13.39 4.79 7.29
C PHE A 7 -13.89 3.50 6.64
N GLU A 8 -15.01 3.56 5.91
CA GLU A 8 -15.60 2.42 5.19
C GLU A 8 -14.76 1.93 4.00
N TYR A 9 -13.73 2.70 3.62
CA TYR A 9 -12.80 2.37 2.52
C TYR A 9 -11.40 2.02 3.04
N VAL A 10 -11.24 1.90 4.35
CA VAL A 10 -9.95 1.58 4.99
C VAL A 10 -10.08 0.24 5.67
N GLU A 11 -9.23 -0.71 5.28
CA GLU A 11 -9.21 -2.05 5.85
C GLU A 11 -7.83 -2.39 6.40
N THR A 12 -7.79 -3.28 7.38
CA THR A 12 -6.57 -3.66 8.09
C THR A 12 -6.32 -5.15 7.99
N GLU A 13 -5.09 -5.56 7.67
CA GLU A 13 -4.64 -6.96 7.63
C GLU A 13 -5.50 -7.90 6.74
N VAL A 14 -6.23 -7.34 5.77
CA VAL A 14 -7.03 -8.13 4.82
C VAL A 14 -6.19 -8.61 3.64
N PRO A 15 -6.48 -9.80 3.09
CA PRO A 15 -5.78 -10.29 1.90
C PRO A 15 -6.03 -9.40 0.68
N ILE A 16 -5.02 -9.27 -0.18
CA ILE A 16 -5.07 -8.64 -1.50
C ILE A 16 -4.34 -9.50 -2.54
N ASP A 17 -4.77 -9.41 -3.80
CA ASP A 17 -4.26 -10.21 -4.90
C ASP A 17 -3.56 -9.32 -5.94
N VAL A 18 -2.31 -8.93 -5.67
CA VAL A 18 -1.61 -7.88 -6.45
C VAL A 18 -0.39 -8.35 -7.24
N ALA A 19 -0.01 -9.62 -7.15
CA ALA A 19 1.14 -10.15 -7.87
C ALA A 19 0.94 -11.60 -8.30
N PRO A 20 -0.06 -11.90 -9.15
CA PRO A 20 -0.36 -13.28 -9.54
C PRO A 20 0.77 -13.94 -10.33
N ASP A 21 1.60 -13.18 -11.06
CA ASP A 21 2.75 -13.77 -11.78
C ASP A 21 3.95 -14.04 -10.88
N ASP A 22 4.17 -13.21 -9.86
CA ASP A 22 5.30 -13.33 -8.91
C ASP A 22 4.96 -14.25 -7.72
N ASN A 23 3.68 -14.32 -7.36
CA ASN A 23 3.17 -15.06 -6.21
C ASN A 23 1.80 -15.69 -6.53
N PRO A 24 1.73 -16.62 -7.50
CA PRO A 24 0.47 -17.16 -8.06
C PRO A 24 -0.42 -17.91 -7.06
N THR A 25 0.09 -18.22 -5.87
CA THR A 25 -0.60 -19.06 -4.89
C THR A 25 -0.82 -18.40 -3.54
N ARG A 26 -0.37 -17.15 -3.33
CA ARG A 26 -0.54 -16.47 -2.03
C ARG A 26 -0.93 -15.01 -2.20
N SER A 27 -1.98 -14.63 -1.48
CA SER A 27 -2.36 -13.24 -1.25
C SER A 27 -1.38 -12.57 -0.29
N LEU A 28 -1.22 -11.25 -0.42
CA LEU A 28 -0.50 -10.42 0.55
C LEU A 28 -1.50 -9.86 1.55
N SER A 29 -1.09 -9.63 2.80
CA SER A 29 -1.91 -8.96 3.81
C SER A 29 -1.16 -7.75 4.35
N PRO A 30 -1.31 -6.58 3.70
CA PRO A 30 -0.74 -5.34 4.21
C PRO A 30 -1.42 -4.93 5.52
N ASP A 31 -0.71 -4.14 6.34
CA ASP A 31 -1.25 -3.68 7.62
C ASP A 31 -2.47 -2.79 7.43
N ILE A 32 -2.44 -1.89 6.42
CA ILE A 32 -3.60 -1.06 6.05
C ILE A 32 -3.68 -0.94 4.53
N ILE A 33 -4.90 -0.98 4.00
CA ILE A 33 -5.20 -0.63 2.61
C ILE A 33 -6.30 0.41 2.54
N VAL A 34 -6.25 1.24 1.50
CA VAL A 34 -7.35 2.11 1.09
C VAL A 34 -7.87 1.62 -0.26
N ILE A 35 -9.18 1.36 -0.33
CA ILE A 35 -9.85 0.74 -1.47
C ILE A 35 -10.95 1.62 -2.05
N LYS A 36 -11.18 1.51 -3.37
CA LYS A 36 -12.15 2.36 -4.10
C LYS A 36 -13.62 1.99 -3.86
N SER A 37 -13.88 0.84 -3.27
CA SER A 37 -15.20 0.30 -2.96
C SER A 37 -15.16 -0.40 -1.61
N LYS A 38 -16.33 -0.64 -1.00
CA LYS A 38 -16.41 -1.26 0.33
C LYS A 38 -15.80 -2.66 0.28
N TYR A 39 -15.12 -3.10 1.34
CA TYR A 39 -14.55 -4.47 1.33
C TYR A 39 -15.62 -5.55 1.20
N SER A 40 -16.82 -5.30 1.74
CA SER A 40 -17.97 -6.20 1.63
C SER A 40 -18.46 -6.46 0.18
N THR A 41 -18.05 -5.64 -0.79
CA THR A 41 -18.35 -5.89 -2.21
C THR A 41 -17.50 -7.05 -2.80
N PHE A 42 -16.37 -7.40 -2.17
CA PHE A 42 -15.43 -8.43 -2.59
C PHE A 42 -15.84 -9.83 -2.10
N THR A 43 -16.95 -10.35 -2.64
CA THR A 43 -17.58 -11.61 -2.15
C THR A 43 -16.97 -12.90 -2.70
N LYS A 44 -16.17 -12.81 -3.78
CA LYS A 44 -15.66 -13.98 -4.52
C LYS A 44 -14.14 -14.00 -4.71
N ALA A 45 -13.49 -12.86 -4.49
CA ALA A 45 -12.05 -12.65 -4.69
C ALA A 45 -11.62 -11.49 -3.79
N ASN A 46 -10.33 -11.41 -3.48
CA ASN A 46 -9.79 -10.29 -2.71
C ASN A 46 -9.65 -9.04 -3.61
N PRO A 47 -9.46 -7.84 -3.02
CA PRO A 47 -9.13 -6.64 -3.80
C PRO A 47 -7.87 -6.85 -4.66
N GLY A 48 -7.96 -6.48 -5.94
CA GLY A 48 -6.84 -6.49 -6.88
C GLY A 48 -6.22 -5.10 -7.05
N PRO A 49 -5.16 -4.95 -7.88
CA PRO A 49 -4.42 -3.68 -7.97
C PRO A 49 -5.28 -2.47 -8.36
N GLN A 50 -6.26 -2.70 -9.24
CA GLN A 50 -7.18 -1.67 -9.72
C GLN A 50 -8.13 -1.14 -8.62
N ASP A 51 -8.31 -1.89 -7.54
CA ASP A 51 -9.18 -1.55 -6.42
C ASP A 51 -8.45 -0.75 -5.34
N LEU A 52 -7.12 -0.80 -5.33
CA LEU A 52 -6.29 -0.16 -4.31
C LEU A 52 -5.93 1.28 -4.68
N GLN A 53 -5.94 2.18 -3.69
CA GLN A 53 -5.46 3.56 -3.81
C GLN A 53 -4.19 3.81 -3.00
N LEU A 54 -4.07 3.16 -1.84
CA LEU A 54 -2.92 3.26 -0.95
C LEU A 54 -2.73 1.91 -0.24
N VAL A 55 -1.47 1.51 -0.11
CA VAL A 55 -1.06 0.41 0.77
C VAL A 55 -0.14 0.97 1.84
N VAL A 56 -0.32 0.55 3.08
CA VAL A 56 0.54 0.92 4.22
C VAL A 56 1.11 -0.34 4.84
N GLU A 57 2.42 -0.33 5.06
CA GLU A 57 3.15 -1.35 5.82
C GLU A 57 3.77 -0.66 7.04
N VAL A 58 3.70 -1.29 8.20
CA VAL A 58 4.20 -0.78 9.47
C VAL A 58 5.15 -1.81 10.06
N ALA A 59 6.44 -1.48 10.10
CA ALA A 59 7.45 -2.40 10.60
C ALA A 59 8.08 -1.95 11.92
N TYR A 60 8.18 -2.90 12.87
CA TYR A 60 8.72 -2.65 14.21
C TYR A 60 10.27 -2.68 14.28
N SER A 61 10.97 -3.28 13.32
CA SER A 61 12.46 -3.37 13.32
C SER A 61 13.05 -3.08 11.94
N ALA A 62 14.34 -2.71 11.83
CA ALA A 62 15.01 -2.38 10.56
C ALA A 62 15.50 -3.60 9.75
N LEU A 63 15.23 -4.82 10.23
CA LEU A 63 15.60 -6.05 9.53
C LEU A 63 14.43 -6.50 8.68
N ASP A 64 14.48 -6.23 7.38
CA ASP A 64 13.73 -6.97 6.37
C ASP A 64 14.46 -6.90 5.03
N PHE A 65 15.06 -8.02 4.66
CA PHE A 65 15.51 -8.29 3.30
C PHE A 65 14.30 -8.35 2.30
N ASP A 66 13.07 -8.24 2.81
CA ASP A 66 11.80 -8.39 2.08
C ASP A 66 11.17 -7.05 1.61
N ARG A 67 11.62 -5.89 2.10
CA ARG A 67 10.92 -4.60 1.84
C ARG A 67 11.06 -4.07 0.42
N SER A 68 12.27 -4.09 -0.11
CA SER A 68 12.51 -3.78 -1.54
C SER A 68 11.69 -4.71 -2.43
N THR A 69 11.52 -5.97 -2.00
CA THR A 69 10.72 -6.97 -2.72
C THR A 69 9.24 -6.60 -2.72
N LYS A 70 8.65 -6.29 -1.56
CA LYS A 70 7.24 -5.85 -1.44
C LYS A 70 6.95 -4.54 -2.17
N ALA A 71 7.77 -3.51 -1.98
CA ALA A 71 7.58 -2.24 -2.67
C ALA A 71 7.64 -2.40 -4.20
N ASN A 72 8.55 -3.25 -4.70
CA ASN A 72 8.62 -3.56 -6.12
C ASN A 72 7.42 -4.41 -6.61
N LEU A 73 6.88 -5.31 -5.78
CA LEU A 73 5.63 -6.03 -6.08
C LEU A 73 4.49 -5.03 -6.27
N TYR A 74 4.32 -4.10 -5.34
CA TYR A 74 3.29 -3.06 -5.43
C TYR A 74 3.51 -2.11 -6.62
N ALA A 75 4.75 -1.78 -6.95
CA ALA A 75 5.07 -0.99 -8.13
C ALA A 75 4.78 -1.73 -9.44
N ARG A 76 5.10 -3.02 -9.54
CA ARG A 76 4.74 -3.87 -10.69
C ARG A 76 3.23 -4.01 -10.85
N ALA A 77 2.51 -4.09 -9.74
CA ALA A 77 1.05 -4.08 -9.71
C ALA A 77 0.45 -2.73 -10.15
N GLY A 78 1.25 -1.66 -10.22
CA GLY A 78 0.78 -0.33 -10.60
C GLY A 78 0.04 0.42 -9.49
N ILE A 79 0.24 0.03 -8.23
CA ILE A 79 -0.44 0.68 -7.10
C ILE A 79 0.07 2.12 -6.96
N PRO A 80 -0.81 3.14 -6.92
CA PRO A 80 -0.41 4.54 -7.01
C PRO A 80 0.51 5.03 -5.88
N GLY A 81 0.34 4.50 -4.67
CA GLY A 81 1.12 4.90 -3.52
C GLY A 81 1.29 3.79 -2.48
N VAL A 82 2.49 3.73 -1.91
CA VAL A 82 2.81 2.90 -0.75
C VAL A 82 3.41 3.78 0.33
N LEU A 83 2.95 3.61 1.57
CA LEU A 83 3.53 4.22 2.77
C LEU A 83 4.16 3.12 3.62
N ASP A 84 5.49 3.14 3.72
CA ASP A 84 6.23 2.24 4.63
C ASP A 84 6.61 3.03 5.89
N VAL A 85 6.14 2.57 7.05
CA VAL A 85 6.42 3.17 8.35
C VAL A 85 7.47 2.33 9.06
N GLU A 86 8.70 2.84 9.13
CA GLU A 86 9.82 2.13 9.73
C GLU A 86 10.72 3.04 10.54
N GLY A 87 11.18 2.56 11.70
CA GLY A 87 12.24 3.23 12.46
C GLY A 87 11.96 4.71 12.76
N ARG A 88 10.71 5.05 13.11
CA ARG A 88 10.23 6.44 13.32
C ARG A 88 10.34 7.34 12.08
N ARG A 89 10.20 6.75 10.90
CA ARG A 89 10.16 7.45 9.61
C ARG A 89 9.01 6.91 8.79
N MET A 90 8.56 7.74 7.85
CA MET A 90 7.56 7.40 6.86
C MET A 90 8.19 7.53 5.48
N LEU A 91 8.23 6.43 4.74
CA LEU A 91 8.75 6.34 3.38
C LEU A 91 7.56 6.30 2.44
N VAL A 92 7.40 7.35 1.65
CA VAL A 92 6.30 7.49 0.71
C VAL A 92 6.81 7.17 -0.69
N HIS A 93 6.40 6.02 -1.22
CA HIS A 93 6.70 5.57 -2.56
C HIS A 93 5.58 5.94 -3.53
N ARG A 94 5.93 6.54 -4.66
CA ARG A 94 4.98 7.02 -5.69
C ARG A 94 5.55 6.86 -7.09
N ASP A 95 4.67 7.05 -8.08
CA ASP A 95 5.01 7.05 -9.51
C ASP A 95 5.60 5.69 -9.94
N PRO A 96 4.78 4.62 -9.93
CA PRO A 96 5.22 3.29 -10.32
C PRO A 96 5.61 3.28 -11.80
N ARG A 97 6.88 2.97 -12.10
CA ARG A 97 7.45 2.89 -13.44
C ARG A 97 8.37 1.68 -13.55
N ASN A 98 8.20 0.90 -14.60
CA ASN A 98 9.06 -0.25 -14.92
C ASN A 98 9.24 -1.22 -13.73
N GLY A 99 8.19 -1.42 -12.92
CA GLY A 99 8.22 -2.32 -11.77
C GLY A 99 8.92 -1.80 -10.52
N THR A 100 9.20 -0.49 -10.46
CA THR A 100 9.76 0.20 -9.29
C THR A 100 9.05 1.54 -9.07
N TYR A 101 9.20 2.16 -7.90
CA TYR A 101 8.70 3.52 -7.67
C TYR A 101 9.76 4.56 -8.05
N ALA A 102 9.40 5.51 -8.92
CA ALA A 102 10.31 6.57 -9.36
C ALA A 102 10.44 7.72 -8.36
N SER A 103 9.55 7.78 -7.36
CA SER A 103 9.58 8.78 -6.29
C SER A 103 9.60 8.10 -4.93
N LEU A 104 10.55 8.51 -4.08
CA LEU A 104 10.65 8.12 -2.68
C LEU A 104 10.91 9.38 -1.85
N ILE A 105 9.98 9.70 -0.96
CA ILE A 105 10.10 10.83 -0.03
C ILE A 105 10.10 10.28 1.39
N VAL A 106 11.08 10.70 2.20
CA VAL A 106 11.21 10.27 3.59
C VAL A 106 10.80 11.41 4.51
N TYR A 107 9.87 11.12 5.41
CA TYR A 107 9.41 12.02 6.46
C TYR A 107 9.82 11.48 7.82
N SER A 108 10.05 12.40 8.76
CA SER A 108 10.25 12.06 10.17
C SER A 108 8.91 11.76 10.88
N ASP A 109 8.99 11.18 12.08
CA ASP A 109 7.85 10.97 12.99
C ASP A 109 7.19 12.26 13.51
N ARG A 110 7.76 13.42 13.21
CA ARG A 110 7.20 14.74 13.57
C ARG A 110 6.44 15.40 12.44
N GLU A 111 6.47 14.81 11.26
CA GLU A 111 5.79 15.31 10.08
C GLU A 111 4.53 14.48 9.82
N SER A 112 3.65 15.02 8.99
CA SER A 112 2.41 14.35 8.57
C SER A 112 2.35 14.29 7.06
N VAL A 113 1.92 13.15 6.53
CA VAL A 113 1.72 12.95 5.09
C VAL A 113 0.23 12.77 4.79
N ALA A 114 -0.19 13.18 3.60
CA ALA A 114 -1.53 12.97 3.11
C ALA A 114 -1.49 12.33 1.71
N PRO A 115 -2.52 11.54 1.34
CA PRO A 115 -2.76 11.16 -0.03
C PRO A 115 -2.84 12.40 -0.93
N LEU A 116 -2.31 12.27 -2.14
CA LEU A 116 -2.62 13.26 -3.18
C LEU A 116 -4.11 13.15 -3.45
N ALA A 117 -4.80 14.29 -3.50
CA ALA A 117 -6.26 14.35 -3.61
C ALA A 117 -6.78 13.32 -4.62
N SER A 118 -7.68 12.47 -4.16
CA SER A 118 -8.35 11.46 -4.98
C SER A 118 -9.40 12.19 -5.81
N SER A 119 -9.14 12.37 -7.10
CA SER A 119 -10.13 12.85 -8.08
C SER A 119 -11.16 11.80 -8.40
#